data_AF-A0A7C6NEX3-F1
#
_entry.id   AF-A0A7C6NEX3-F1
#
_cell.length_a   1.000
_cell.length_b   1.000
_cell.length_c   1.000
_cell.angle_alpha   90.00
_cell.angle_beta   90.00
_cell.angle_gamma   90.00
#
_symmetry.space_group_name_H-M   'P 1'
#
loop_
_entity.id
_entity.type
_entity.pdbx_description
1 polymer ?
#
loop_
_entity_poly.entity_id
_entity_poly.type
_entity_poly.pdbx_seq_one_letter_code
_entity_poly.pdbx_strand_id
1 'polypeptide(L)'
;MAPTDKDFLKSLGLPSLTVFPTATHFDFTQAGRRVLIIGPMGSGKSEWASRIWRDGEVARRKGDAVASLTTSGEVDRRHLFYVRSQIDRSRFRDYPDNALPYRGGYVECGENIAFIKDSFDLEEVLAQNRSAGTIIIDEASFFDERLAYVVQNHSLERGVQFIFPTLILNFRREIFNSTARLILDTATDVIPLTAYCEHHNCLNDAFYTYRYYLVDNQECPALYFDPLIIVGGDEERVG
;
A
#
# COMPACT_ATOMS: atom_id res chain seq x y z
N MET A 1 -26.99 23.11 -3.55
CA MET A 1 -25.92 22.65 -4.45
C MET A 1 -24.74 23.58 -4.28
N ALA A 2 -23.62 23.09 -3.75
CA ALA A 2 -22.39 23.89 -3.72
C ALA A 2 -21.93 24.11 -5.18
N PRO A 3 -21.44 25.31 -5.54
CA PRO A 3 -20.90 25.53 -6.88
C PRO A 3 -19.73 24.56 -7.10
N THR A 4 -19.82 23.75 -8.15
CA THR A 4 -18.70 22.90 -8.58
C THR A 4 -17.57 23.80 -9.07
N ASP A 5 -16.31 23.49 -8.71
CA ASP A 5 -15.08 24.28 -8.98
C ASP A 5 -14.94 24.83 -10.40
N LYS A 6 -15.62 24.22 -11.38
CA LYS A 6 -15.66 24.65 -12.79
C LYS A 6 -16.18 26.08 -12.99
N ASP A 7 -17.05 26.59 -12.13
CA ASP A 7 -17.69 27.90 -12.33
C ASP A 7 -17.03 29.05 -11.55
N PHE A 8 -16.21 28.75 -10.54
CA PHE A 8 -15.52 29.77 -9.74
C PHE A 8 -14.53 30.58 -10.60
N LEU A 9 -13.68 29.90 -11.37
CA LEU A 9 -12.70 30.56 -12.26
C LEU A 9 -13.38 31.35 -13.40
N LYS A 10 -14.57 30.89 -13.83
CA LYS A 10 -15.35 31.56 -14.87
C LYS A 10 -15.87 32.92 -14.42
N SER A 11 -16.27 33.06 -13.14
CA SER A 11 -16.66 34.36 -12.57
C SER A 11 -15.50 35.37 -12.45
N LEU A 12 -14.25 34.91 -12.57
CA LEU A 12 -13.03 35.73 -12.53
C LEU A 12 -12.48 36.07 -13.93
N GLY A 13 -13.19 35.70 -15.01
CA GLY A 13 -12.75 35.96 -16.39
C GLY A 13 -11.64 35.02 -16.90
N LEU A 14 -11.34 33.95 -16.17
CA LEU A 14 -10.35 32.93 -16.55
C LEU A 14 -10.98 31.85 -17.45
N PRO A 15 -10.19 31.20 -18.33
CA PRO A 15 -10.68 30.11 -19.17
C PRO A 15 -11.20 28.94 -18.33
N SER A 16 -12.15 28.19 -18.87
CA SER A 16 -12.59 26.95 -18.24
C SER A 16 -11.47 25.92 -18.29
N LEU A 17 -10.89 25.62 -17.13
CA LEU A 17 -9.84 24.63 -16.96
C LEU A 17 -10.43 23.33 -16.42
N THR A 18 -9.96 22.20 -16.95
CA THR A 18 -10.17 20.91 -16.29
C THR A 18 -9.01 20.70 -15.34
N VAL A 19 -9.28 20.82 -14.04
CA VAL A 19 -8.30 20.51 -12.99
C VAL A 19 -8.46 19.04 -12.66
N PHE A 20 -7.43 18.25 -12.97
CA PHE A 20 -7.36 16.87 -12.52
C PHE A 20 -6.77 16.86 -11.12
N PRO A 21 -7.48 16.36 -10.10
CA PRO A 21 -6.87 16.16 -8.79
C PRO A 21 -5.72 15.17 -8.98
N THR A 22 -4.50 15.64 -8.73
CA THR A 22 -3.31 14.81 -8.75
C THR A 22 -3.08 14.26 -7.36
N ALA A 23 -2.21 13.27 -7.27
CA ALA A 23 -1.80 12.69 -6.01
C ALA A 23 -1.31 13.81 -5.07
N THR A 24 -2.08 14.07 -4.00
CA THR A 24 -1.78 15.06 -2.95
C THR A 24 -0.87 14.45 -1.88
N HIS A 25 -0.33 15.28 -0.98
CA HIS A 25 0.41 14.77 0.17
C HIS A 25 -0.52 14.01 1.11
N PHE A 26 0.04 13.07 1.86
CA PHE A 26 -0.72 12.32 2.86
C PHE A 26 -1.14 13.20 4.06
N ASP A 27 -2.40 13.09 4.47
CA ASP A 27 -2.94 13.80 5.62
C ASP A 27 -2.72 13.00 6.92
N PHE A 28 -1.79 13.49 7.75
CA PHE A 28 -1.46 12.92 9.05
C PHE A 28 -2.32 13.46 10.20
N THR A 29 -3.25 14.40 9.96
CA THR A 29 -4.05 15.00 11.04
C THR A 29 -5.15 14.06 11.53
N GLN A 30 -5.67 13.21 10.64
CA GLN A 30 -6.71 12.23 10.95
C GLN A 30 -6.12 11.00 11.66
N ALA A 31 -6.70 10.65 12.80
CA ALA A 31 -6.33 9.46 13.56
C ALA A 31 -7.10 8.22 13.10
N GLY A 32 -6.54 7.03 13.33
CA GLY A 32 -7.28 5.77 13.23
C GLY A 32 -7.70 5.36 11.81
N ARG A 33 -6.93 5.78 10.79
CA ARG A 33 -7.17 5.40 9.39
C ARG A 33 -6.61 4.03 9.06
N ARG A 34 -7.32 3.29 8.21
CA ARG A 34 -6.92 2.01 7.64
C ARG A 34 -7.06 2.14 6.13
N VAL A 35 -5.97 2.53 5.49
CA VAL A 35 -5.93 2.94 4.09
C VAL A 35 -5.47 1.78 3.22
N LEU A 36 -6.32 1.35 2.31
CA LEU A 36 -5.99 0.33 1.32
C LEU A 36 -5.43 0.97 0.06
N ILE A 37 -4.22 0.59 -0.34
CA ILE A 37 -3.64 0.95 -1.64
C ILE A 37 -3.71 -0.29 -2.52
N ILE A 38 -4.63 -0.28 -3.48
CA ILE A 38 -5.00 -1.47 -4.26
C ILE A 38 -4.74 -1.26 -5.74
N GLY A 39 -4.61 -2.35 -6.48
CA GLY A 39 -4.37 -2.34 -7.92
C GLY A 39 -3.67 -3.62 -8.37
N PRO A 40 -3.62 -3.91 -9.68
CA PRO A 40 -2.93 -5.08 -10.19
C PRO A 40 -1.42 -5.04 -9.90
N MET A 41 -0.71 -6.15 -10.14
CA MET A 41 0.75 -6.12 -10.13
C MET A 41 1.26 -5.07 -11.12
N GLY A 42 2.32 -4.35 -10.74
CA GLY A 42 2.86 -3.25 -11.56
C GLY A 42 2.17 -1.90 -11.43
N SER A 43 1.06 -1.78 -10.68
CA SER A 43 0.33 -0.51 -10.50
C SER A 43 1.01 0.52 -9.57
N GLY A 44 2.22 0.25 -9.07
CA GLY A 44 2.94 1.18 -8.20
C GLY A 44 2.47 1.25 -6.73
N LYS A 45 1.83 0.20 -6.17
CA LYS A 45 1.36 0.20 -4.76
C LYS A 45 2.46 0.53 -3.75
N SER A 46 3.59 -0.19 -3.79
CA SER A 46 4.72 0.05 -2.87
C SER A 46 5.40 1.40 -3.15
N GLU A 47 5.39 1.88 -4.40
CA GLU A 47 5.87 3.22 -4.74
C GLU A 47 4.98 4.31 -4.09
N TRP A 48 3.66 4.14 -4.13
CA TRP A 48 2.74 5.04 -3.45
C TRP A 48 2.92 5.02 -1.93
N ALA A 49 3.16 3.84 -1.33
CA ALA A 49 3.51 3.73 0.08
C ALA A 49 4.84 4.43 0.41
N SER A 50 5.84 4.32 -0.47
CA SER A 50 7.12 5.05 -0.34
C SER A 50 6.93 6.57 -0.37
N ARG A 51 5.90 7.06 -1.09
CA ARG A 51 5.55 8.47 -1.09
C ARG A 51 4.99 8.91 0.26
N ILE A 52 4.10 8.13 0.87
CA ILE A 52 3.59 8.41 2.22
C ILE A 52 4.75 8.47 3.23
N TRP A 53 5.75 7.59 3.09
CA TRP A 53 6.99 7.69 3.87
C TRP A 53 7.71 9.01 3.71
N ARG A 54 7.95 9.44 2.48
CA ARG A 54 8.59 10.73 2.19
C ARG A 54 7.77 11.91 2.74
N ASP A 55 6.45 11.86 2.64
CA ASP A 55 5.56 12.89 3.20
C ASP A 55 5.70 12.95 4.74
N GLY A 56 5.86 11.80 5.40
CA GLY A 56 6.14 11.70 6.83
C GLY A 56 7.44 12.38 7.24
N GLU A 57 8.53 12.15 6.50
CA GLU A 57 9.81 12.82 6.75
C GLU A 57 9.71 14.34 6.60
N VAL A 58 8.91 14.83 5.65
CA VAL A 58 8.64 16.27 5.52
C VAL A 58 7.80 16.79 6.68
N ALA A 59 6.77 16.04 7.09
CA ALA A 59 5.88 16.41 8.19
C ALA A 59 6.60 16.44 9.54
N ARG A 60 7.54 15.52 9.77
CA ARG A 60 8.34 15.43 11.01
C ARG A 60 9.29 16.60 11.21
N ARG A 61 9.71 17.26 10.12
CA ARG A 61 10.50 18.50 10.16
C ARG A 61 9.67 19.73 10.54
N LYS A 62 8.34 19.62 10.64
CA LYS A 62 7.47 20.73 11.05
C LYS A 62 7.47 20.88 12.57
N GLY A 63 7.32 22.13 13.04
CA GLY A 63 7.37 22.46 14.46
C GLY A 63 6.16 21.99 15.28
N ASP A 64 6.18 22.34 16.56
CA ASP A 64 5.30 21.78 17.60
C ASP A 64 3.80 21.99 17.35
N ALA A 65 3.44 23.06 16.65
CA ALA A 65 2.05 23.30 16.26
C ALA A 65 1.51 22.17 15.36
N VAL A 66 2.31 21.66 14.43
CA VAL A 66 1.94 20.53 13.57
C VAL A 66 2.03 19.22 14.34
N ALA A 67 3.04 19.08 15.21
CA ALA A 67 3.15 17.91 16.10
C ALA A 67 1.87 17.71 16.92
N SER A 68 1.34 18.80 17.49
CA SER A 68 0.13 18.79 18.30
C SER A 68 -1.12 18.36 17.53
N LEU A 69 -1.18 18.63 16.21
CA LEU A 69 -2.29 18.22 15.34
C LEU A 69 -2.21 16.75 14.88
N THR A 70 -1.00 16.18 14.93
CA THR A 70 -0.69 14.87 14.35
C THR A 70 -0.35 13.81 15.41
N THR A 71 -0.41 14.19 16.69
CA THR A 71 -0.11 13.31 17.83
C THR A 71 -1.40 13.00 18.60
N SER A 72 -1.53 11.74 19.05
CA SER A 72 -2.61 11.30 19.94
C SER A 72 -2.03 10.44 21.06
N GLY A 73 -1.99 11.00 22.27
CA GLY A 73 -1.30 10.36 23.39
C GLY A 73 0.19 10.21 23.11
N GLU A 74 0.69 8.99 23.14
CA GLU A 74 2.09 8.65 22.82
C GLU A 74 2.36 8.47 21.32
N VAL A 75 1.32 8.45 20.49
CA VAL A 75 1.40 8.10 19.06
C VAL A 75 1.55 9.34 18.19
N ASP A 76 2.65 9.46 17.45
CA ASP A 76 2.85 10.52 16.45
C ASP A 76 2.71 9.94 15.04
N ARG A 77 1.67 10.38 14.31
CA ARG A 77 1.34 9.89 12.97
C ARG A 77 2.40 10.20 11.92
N ARG A 78 3.29 11.15 12.18
CA ARG A 78 4.43 11.50 11.31
C ARG A 78 5.61 10.54 11.47
N HIS A 79 5.61 9.73 12.54
CA HIS A 79 6.58 8.68 12.76
C HIS A 79 6.06 7.40 12.11
N LEU A 80 6.69 7.03 10.99
CA LEU A 80 6.32 5.85 10.22
C LEU A 80 7.14 4.63 10.65
N PHE A 81 6.52 3.47 10.50
CA PHE A 81 7.17 2.17 10.64
C PHE A 81 6.75 1.26 9.48
N TYR A 82 7.70 0.55 8.90
CA TYR A 82 7.46 -0.34 7.77
C TYR A 82 7.50 -1.81 8.20
N VAL A 83 6.52 -2.59 7.78
CA VAL A 83 6.37 -3.99 8.13
C VAL A 83 6.29 -4.79 6.85
N ARG A 84 7.13 -5.83 6.77
CA ARG A 84 7.22 -6.69 5.59
C ARG A 84 7.10 -8.16 5.99
N SER A 85 6.46 -8.95 5.14
CA SER A 85 6.39 -10.40 5.33
C SER A 85 7.76 -11.04 5.14
N GLN A 86 8.09 -12.02 5.99
CA GLN A 86 9.28 -12.86 5.80
C GLN A 86 9.23 -13.67 4.49
N ILE A 87 8.03 -13.98 3.97
CA ILE A 87 7.85 -14.72 2.71
C ILE A 87 8.36 -13.89 1.53
N ASP A 88 8.24 -12.56 1.60
CA ASP A 88 8.62 -11.67 0.52
C ASP A 88 10.11 -11.33 0.49
N ARG A 89 10.91 -11.76 1.48
CA ARG A 89 12.33 -11.36 1.63
C ARG A 89 13.17 -11.63 0.38
N SER A 90 12.85 -12.68 -0.38
CA SER A 90 13.60 -13.03 -1.60
C SER A 90 13.28 -12.18 -2.82
N ARG A 91 12.23 -11.35 -2.82
CA ARG A 91 11.78 -10.59 -4.00
C ARG A 91 12.67 -9.40 -4.35
N PHE A 92 13.37 -8.86 -3.36
CA PHE A 92 14.16 -7.63 -3.50
C PHE A 92 15.56 -7.81 -2.89
N ARG A 93 16.32 -8.79 -3.38
CA ARG A 93 17.66 -9.13 -2.87
C ARG A 93 18.72 -8.04 -3.14
N ASP A 94 18.48 -7.22 -4.16
CA ASP A 94 19.41 -6.16 -4.59
C ASP A 94 19.28 -4.88 -3.76
N TYR A 95 18.29 -4.81 -2.86
CA TYR A 95 18.08 -3.66 -1.99
C TYR A 95 18.53 -3.93 -0.55
N PRO A 96 18.88 -2.88 0.21
CA PRO A 96 19.25 -3.03 1.62
C PRO A 96 18.14 -3.69 2.44
N ASP A 97 18.52 -4.49 3.44
CA ASP A 97 17.58 -5.16 4.36
C ASP A 97 16.69 -4.14 5.12
N ASN A 98 17.15 -2.91 5.29
CA ASN A 98 16.45 -1.84 5.99
C ASN A 98 15.67 -0.89 5.05
N ALA A 99 15.28 -1.36 3.87
CA ALA A 99 14.61 -0.55 2.87
C ALA A 99 13.14 -0.95 2.65
N LEU A 100 12.31 0.05 2.35
CA LEU A 100 11.02 -0.11 1.69
C LEU A 100 11.27 -0.14 0.17
N PRO A 101 11.15 -1.31 -0.48
CA PRO A 101 11.46 -1.46 -1.88
C PRO A 101 10.26 -1.16 -2.79
N TYR A 102 10.53 -0.65 -3.98
CA TYR A 102 9.54 -0.55 -5.06
C TYR A 102 10.20 -0.70 -6.43
N ARG A 103 9.41 -0.80 -7.50
CA ARG A 103 9.95 -0.89 -8.86
C ARG A 103 10.65 0.43 -9.20
N GLY A 104 11.96 0.37 -9.50
CA GLY A 104 12.75 1.55 -9.86
C GLY A 104 13.40 2.30 -8.69
N GLY A 105 13.29 1.82 -7.45
CA GLY A 105 14.01 2.39 -6.32
C GLY A 105 13.61 1.85 -4.96
N TYR A 106 14.10 2.49 -3.91
CA TYR A 106 13.78 2.15 -2.53
C TYR A 106 13.84 3.40 -1.63
N VAL A 107 13.25 3.29 -0.44
CA VAL A 107 13.42 4.27 0.65
C VAL A 107 14.10 3.59 1.82
N GLU A 108 15.14 4.20 2.38
CA GLU A 108 15.79 3.69 3.59
C GLU A 108 14.93 4.00 4.82
N CYS A 109 14.50 2.95 5.52
CA CYS A 109 13.69 3.05 6.72
C CYS A 109 14.53 3.15 8.01
N GLY A 110 15.83 2.87 7.93
CA GLY A 110 16.70 2.82 9.10
C GLY A 110 16.27 1.70 10.05
N GLU A 111 16.10 2.02 11.33
CA GLU A 111 15.62 1.07 12.35
C GLU A 111 14.09 0.92 12.37
N ASN A 112 13.35 1.75 11.63
CA ASN A 112 11.88 1.77 11.62
C ASN A 112 11.29 0.74 10.65
N ILE A 113 11.80 -0.49 10.68
CA ILE A 113 11.39 -1.60 9.82
C ILE A 113 11.43 -2.92 10.57
N ALA A 114 10.47 -3.81 10.31
CA ALA A 114 10.47 -5.18 10.83
C ALA A 114 10.01 -6.20 9.79
N PHE A 115 10.54 -7.42 9.92
CA PHE A 115 10.12 -8.58 9.15
C PHE A 115 9.33 -9.54 10.03
N ILE A 116 8.04 -9.67 9.76
CA ILE A 116 7.12 -10.47 10.58
C ILE A 116 6.63 -11.70 9.83
N LYS A 117 6.25 -12.76 10.56
CA LYS A 117 5.64 -13.97 10.01
C LYS A 117 4.13 -13.93 10.06
N ASP A 118 3.59 -13.41 11.16
CA ASP A 118 2.16 -13.46 11.47
C ASP A 118 1.71 -12.25 12.32
N SER A 119 0.45 -12.25 12.71
CA SER A 119 -0.15 -11.20 13.53
C SER A 119 0.38 -11.11 14.96
N PHE A 120 1.02 -12.15 15.51
CA PHE A 120 1.63 -12.09 16.85
C PHE A 120 2.94 -11.31 16.80
N ASP A 121 3.78 -11.59 15.80
CA ASP A 121 4.98 -10.80 15.53
C ASP A 121 4.63 -9.31 15.34
N LEU A 122 3.50 -9.00 14.68
CA LEU A 122 3.04 -7.61 14.54
C LEU A 122 2.75 -6.96 15.89
N GLU A 123 2.07 -7.64 16.80
CA GLU A 123 1.78 -7.08 18.13
C GLU A 123 3.05 -6.78 18.91
N GLU A 124 4.07 -7.65 18.82
CA GLU A 124 5.38 -7.40 19.42
C GLU A 124 6.03 -6.15 18.83
N VAL A 125 6.01 -6.00 17.50
CA VAL A 125 6.50 -4.80 16.81
C VAL A 125 5.77 -3.55 17.27
N LEU A 126 4.43 -3.59 17.38
CA LEU A 126 3.61 -2.45 17.83
C LEU A 126 3.84 -2.11 19.31
N ALA A 127 4.14 -3.11 20.15
CA ALA A 127 4.45 -2.93 21.55
C ALA A 127 5.85 -2.33 21.77
N GLN A 128 6.82 -2.66 20.92
CA GLN A 128 8.18 -2.11 20.97
C GLN A 128 8.25 -0.70 20.37
N ASN A 129 7.38 -0.37 19.41
CA ASN A 129 7.40 0.88 18.66
C ASN A 129 6.18 1.75 18.97
N ARG A 130 5.90 1.99 20.27
CA ARG A 130 4.66 2.64 20.72
C ARG A 130 4.43 4.04 20.17
N SER A 131 5.48 4.78 19.83
CA SER A 131 5.36 6.14 19.31
C SER A 131 5.04 6.23 17.82
N ALA A 132 5.22 5.14 17.07
CA ALA A 132 4.92 5.12 15.64
C ALA A 132 3.40 5.21 15.42
N GLY A 133 2.97 6.22 14.67
CA GLY A 133 1.56 6.47 14.41
C GLY A 133 1.07 6.17 13.01
N THR A 134 1.97 5.79 12.10
CA THR A 134 1.59 5.31 10.77
C THR A 134 2.41 4.07 10.43
N ILE A 135 1.72 2.95 10.27
CA ILE A 135 2.34 1.64 10.03
C ILE A 135 2.00 1.20 8.61
N ILE A 136 3.03 1.02 7.78
CA ILE A 136 2.87 0.50 6.42
C ILE A 136 3.10 -1.01 6.48
N ILE A 137 2.08 -1.81 6.17
CA ILE A 137 2.17 -3.28 6.14
C ILE A 137 2.10 -3.73 4.68
N ASP A 138 3.25 -4.07 4.12
CA ASP A 138 3.34 -4.50 2.72
C ASP A 138 2.76 -5.89 2.53
N GLU A 139 2.05 -6.05 1.40
CA GLU A 139 1.47 -7.33 0.99
C GLU A 139 0.63 -7.96 2.13
N ALA A 140 -0.15 -7.12 2.82
CA ALA A 140 -0.89 -7.48 4.02
C ALA A 140 -1.86 -8.67 3.84
N SER A 141 -2.31 -8.92 2.61
CA SER A 141 -3.16 -10.07 2.31
C SER A 141 -2.45 -11.42 2.50
N PHE A 142 -1.12 -11.48 2.59
CA PHE A 142 -0.40 -12.74 2.81
C PHE A 142 -0.31 -13.17 4.28
N PHE A 143 -0.76 -12.35 5.23
CA PHE A 143 -0.81 -12.70 6.64
C PHE A 143 -2.09 -13.43 7.02
N ASP A 144 -2.14 -13.94 8.25
CA ASP A 144 -3.31 -14.56 8.83
C ASP A 144 -4.47 -13.58 9.08
N GLU A 145 -5.69 -14.11 9.18
CA GLU A 145 -6.92 -13.33 9.34
C GLU A 145 -6.93 -12.46 10.61
N ARG A 146 -6.21 -12.88 11.66
CA ARG A 146 -6.14 -12.15 12.94
C ARG A 146 -5.48 -10.78 12.77
N LEU A 147 -4.64 -10.60 11.74
CA LEU A 147 -4.06 -9.31 11.37
C LEU A 147 -5.13 -8.20 11.32
N ALA A 148 -6.27 -8.44 10.68
CA ALA A 148 -7.33 -7.45 10.48
C ALA A 148 -7.91 -6.94 11.80
N TYR A 149 -8.02 -7.81 12.81
CA TYR A 149 -8.52 -7.44 14.13
C TYR A 149 -7.47 -6.67 14.94
N VAL A 150 -6.20 -7.08 14.88
CA VAL A 150 -5.09 -6.39 15.56
C VAL A 150 -5.01 -4.94 15.05
N VAL A 151 -4.95 -4.75 13.73
CA VAL A 151 -4.86 -3.40 13.15
C VAL A 151 -6.10 -2.56 13.44
N GLN A 152 -7.30 -3.16 13.41
CA GLN A 152 -8.54 -2.45 13.76
C GLN A 152 -8.52 -1.95 15.20
N ASN A 153 -8.18 -2.82 16.16
CA ASN A 153 -8.15 -2.45 17.58
C ASN A 153 -7.13 -1.34 17.84
N HIS A 154 -5.89 -1.49 17.38
CA HIS A 154 -4.86 -0.46 17.55
C HIS A 154 -5.24 0.87 16.88
N SER A 155 -5.92 0.79 15.74
CA SER A 155 -6.38 1.97 15.01
C SER A 155 -7.47 2.73 15.78
N LEU A 156 -8.44 2.02 16.36
CA LEU A 156 -9.53 2.59 17.13
C LEU A 156 -9.10 3.08 18.51
N GLU A 157 -8.28 2.31 19.22
CA GLU A 157 -7.92 2.58 20.62
C GLU A 157 -6.80 3.62 20.74
N ARG A 158 -5.83 3.58 19.84
CA ARG A 158 -4.61 4.40 19.93
C ARG A 158 -4.51 5.45 18.82
N GLY A 159 -5.43 5.44 17.87
CA GLY A 159 -5.41 6.38 16.74
C GLY A 159 -4.30 6.10 15.72
N VAL A 160 -3.71 4.90 15.74
CA VAL A 160 -2.67 4.47 14.79
C VAL A 160 -3.27 4.35 13.39
N GLN A 161 -2.53 4.82 12.40
CA GLN A 161 -2.87 4.66 10.99
C GLN A 161 -2.20 3.41 10.43
N PHE A 162 -2.92 2.65 9.61
CA PHE A 162 -2.38 1.51 8.89
C PHE A 162 -2.55 1.73 7.39
N ILE A 163 -1.47 1.50 6.64
CA ILE A 163 -1.42 1.62 5.19
C ILE A 163 -1.13 0.23 4.61
N PHE A 164 -1.97 -0.22 3.70
CA PHE A 164 -1.91 -1.57 3.14
C PHE A 164 -1.72 -1.52 1.62
N PRO A 165 -0.48 -1.37 1.12
CA PRO A 165 -0.17 -1.70 -0.27
C PRO A 165 -0.26 -3.22 -0.45
N THR A 166 -1.35 -3.69 -1.05
CA THR A 166 -1.61 -5.15 -1.13
C THR A 166 -2.46 -5.53 -2.35
N LEU A 167 -2.36 -6.78 -2.76
CA LEU A 167 -3.31 -7.37 -3.71
C LEU A 167 -4.62 -7.76 -3.00
N ILE A 168 -5.74 -7.25 -3.50
CA ILE A 168 -7.10 -7.66 -3.06
C ILE A 168 -7.69 -8.73 -3.98
N LEU A 169 -7.36 -8.70 -5.27
CA LEU A 169 -7.82 -9.67 -6.25
C LEU A 169 -6.69 -10.62 -6.66
N ASN A 170 -7.01 -11.89 -6.88
CA ASN A 170 -6.12 -12.87 -7.49
C ASN A 170 -6.21 -12.83 -9.03
N PHE A 171 -5.40 -13.65 -9.71
CA PHE A 171 -5.38 -13.73 -11.18
C PHE A 171 -6.71 -14.22 -11.80
N ARG A 172 -7.59 -14.82 -10.99
CA ARG A 172 -8.94 -15.26 -11.38
C ARG A 172 -10.00 -14.15 -11.24
N ARG A 173 -9.59 -12.95 -10.79
CA ARG A 173 -10.45 -11.80 -10.46
C ARG A 173 -11.37 -12.05 -9.27
N GLU A 174 -11.01 -12.98 -8.41
CA GLU A 174 -11.69 -13.26 -7.14
C GLU A 174 -10.93 -12.61 -5.99
N ILE A 175 -11.58 -12.41 -4.84
CA ILE A 175 -10.90 -11.94 -3.63
C ILE A 175 -9.76 -12.91 -3.29
N PHE A 176 -8.57 -12.35 -3.03
CA PHE A 176 -7.32 -13.11 -2.94
C PHE A 176 -7.39 -14.21 -1.85
N ASN A 177 -7.90 -13.85 -0.68
CA ASN A 177 -8.17 -14.75 0.44
C ASN A 177 -9.05 -14.04 1.51
N SER A 178 -9.37 -14.74 2.60
CA SER A 178 -10.13 -14.19 3.73
C SER A 178 -9.47 -12.97 4.37
N THR A 179 -8.14 -12.95 4.50
CA THR A 179 -7.41 -11.80 5.07
C THR A 179 -7.65 -10.54 4.23
N ALA A 180 -7.53 -10.63 2.90
CA ALA A 180 -7.84 -9.53 1.99
C ALA A 180 -9.29 -9.05 2.15
N ARG A 181 -10.24 -9.99 2.36
CA ARG A 181 -11.65 -9.66 2.61
C ARG A 181 -11.82 -8.87 3.91
N LEU A 182 -11.23 -9.33 5.01
CA LEU A 182 -11.35 -8.70 6.33
C LEU A 182 -10.67 -7.32 6.39
N ILE A 183 -9.51 -7.17 5.74
CA ILE A 183 -8.85 -5.86 5.62
C ILE A 183 -9.74 -4.90 4.82
N LEU A 184 -10.37 -5.36 3.73
CA LEU A 184 -11.32 -4.57 2.95
C LEU A 184 -12.55 -4.16 3.75
N ASP A 185 -13.15 -5.09 4.50
CA ASP A 185 -14.34 -4.83 5.29
C ASP A 185 -14.08 -3.84 6.45
N THR A 186 -12.83 -3.72 6.91
CA THR A 186 -12.44 -2.82 8.01
C THR A 186 -11.76 -1.53 7.56
N ALA A 187 -11.46 -1.36 6.27
CA ALA A 187 -10.79 -0.18 5.72
C ALA A 187 -11.61 1.10 5.90
N THR A 188 -10.93 2.22 6.13
CA THR A 188 -11.55 3.55 6.16
C THR A 188 -11.45 4.27 4.83
N ASP A 189 -10.42 3.93 4.05
CA ASP A 189 -10.09 4.61 2.80
C ASP A 189 -9.56 3.59 1.78
N VAL A 190 -9.84 3.86 0.50
CA VAL A 190 -9.31 3.07 -0.61
C VAL A 190 -8.68 4.02 -1.64
N ILE A 191 -7.44 3.73 -1.99
CA ILE A 191 -6.68 4.37 -3.06
C ILE A 191 -6.53 3.34 -4.18
N PRO A 192 -7.39 3.39 -5.21
CA PRO A 192 -7.28 2.50 -6.36
C PRO A 192 -6.21 3.01 -7.33
N LEU A 193 -5.28 2.14 -7.70
CA LEU A 193 -4.26 2.35 -8.70
C LEU A 193 -4.53 1.44 -9.91
N THR A 194 -4.23 1.94 -11.10
CA THR A 194 -4.23 1.16 -12.35
C THR A 194 -2.79 0.88 -12.79
N ALA A 195 -2.61 -0.14 -13.63
CA ALA A 195 -1.38 -0.35 -14.37
C ALA A 195 -1.64 -0.15 -15.87
N TYR A 196 -0.59 -0.19 -16.70
CA TYR A 196 -0.77 -0.28 -18.15
C TYR A 196 -1.13 -1.72 -18.54
N CYS A 197 -2.00 -1.87 -19.54
CA CYS A 197 -2.17 -3.16 -20.20
C CYS A 197 -0.85 -3.61 -20.84
N GLU A 198 -0.41 -4.83 -20.55
CA GLU A 198 0.86 -5.37 -21.05
C GLU A 198 0.79 -5.82 -22.52
N HIS A 199 -0.40 -5.85 -23.13
CA HIS A 199 -0.55 -6.20 -24.54
C HIS A 199 0.04 -5.10 -25.44
N HIS A 200 0.97 -5.46 -26.33
CA HIS A 200 1.73 -4.53 -27.17
C HIS A 200 0.90 -3.54 -28.02
N ASN A 201 -0.36 -3.88 -28.36
CA ASN A 201 -1.28 -2.99 -29.08
C ASN A 201 -2.36 -2.34 -28.18
N CYS A 202 -2.18 -2.27 -26.86
CA CYS A 202 -3.16 -1.72 -25.93
C CYS A 202 -2.56 -0.61 -25.08
N LEU A 203 -3.29 0.50 -24.92
CA LEU A 203 -2.92 1.64 -24.06
C LEU A 203 -3.91 1.88 -22.92
N ASN A 204 -4.84 0.94 -22.71
CA ASN A 204 -5.87 1.07 -21.69
C ASN A 204 -5.32 0.77 -20.29
N ASP A 205 -6.03 1.25 -19.29
CA ASP A 205 -5.82 0.87 -17.89
C ASP A 205 -6.04 -0.64 -17.70
N ALA A 206 -5.08 -1.28 -17.04
CA ALA A 206 -5.22 -2.61 -16.46
C ALA A 206 -5.74 -2.50 -15.04
N PHE A 207 -6.81 -3.24 -14.77
CA PHE A 207 -7.42 -3.37 -13.45
C PHE A 207 -7.14 -4.74 -12.79
N TYR A 208 -6.61 -5.69 -13.57
CA TYR A 208 -6.40 -7.08 -13.15
C TYR A 208 -4.98 -7.54 -13.46
N THR A 209 -4.45 -8.41 -12.60
CA THR A 209 -3.20 -9.10 -12.86
C THR A 209 -3.48 -10.27 -13.81
N TYR A 210 -2.83 -10.26 -14.97
CA TYR A 210 -2.82 -11.40 -15.89
C TYR A 210 -1.64 -12.31 -15.55
N ARG A 211 -1.88 -13.62 -15.50
CA ARG A 211 -0.83 -14.61 -15.27
C ARG A 211 -0.73 -15.52 -16.48
N TYR A 212 0.48 -15.70 -16.96
CA TYR A 212 0.82 -16.61 -18.06
C TYR A 212 2.16 -17.28 -17.78
N TYR A 213 2.46 -18.32 -18.54
CA TYR A 213 3.76 -18.96 -18.60
C TYR A 213 4.22 -18.99 -20.06
N LEU A 214 5.51 -19.15 -20.27
CA LEU A 214 6.06 -19.44 -21.58
C LEU A 214 6.28 -20.95 -21.68
N VAL A 215 5.63 -21.58 -22.65
CA VAL A 215 5.87 -22.98 -23.03
C VAL A 215 6.30 -22.95 -24.50
N ASP A 216 7.52 -23.40 -24.78
CA ASP A 216 8.12 -23.32 -26.13
C ASP A 216 8.09 -21.90 -26.73
N ASN A 217 8.38 -20.87 -25.92
CA ASN A 217 8.26 -19.44 -26.26
C ASN A 217 6.85 -18.98 -26.66
N GLN A 218 5.82 -19.78 -26.39
CA GLN A 218 4.43 -19.40 -26.58
C GLN A 218 3.77 -19.07 -25.25
N GLU A 219 3.05 -17.96 -25.26
CA GLU A 219 2.26 -17.53 -24.11
C GLU A 219 1.12 -18.52 -23.85
N CYS A 220 1.15 -19.13 -22.66
CA CYS A 220 0.12 -20.01 -22.16
C CYS A 220 -0.53 -19.36 -20.93
N PRO A 221 -1.80 -18.90 -21.03
CA PRO A 221 -2.51 -18.34 -19.88
C PRO A 221 -2.56 -19.34 -18.72
N ALA A 222 -2.41 -18.84 -17.50
CA ALA A 222 -2.54 -19.67 -16.30
C ALA A 222 -3.92 -20.31 -16.23
N LEU A 223 -3.96 -21.59 -15.85
CA LEU A 223 -5.21 -22.32 -15.74
C LEU A 223 -5.96 -21.85 -14.50
N TYR A 224 -7.29 -21.90 -14.55
CA TYR A 224 -8.10 -21.47 -13.41
C TYR A 224 -7.72 -22.22 -12.12
N PHE A 225 -7.32 -23.49 -12.20
CA PHE A 225 -6.95 -24.30 -11.03
C PHE A 225 -5.46 -24.18 -10.63
N ASP A 226 -4.69 -23.30 -11.26
CA ASP A 226 -3.30 -23.08 -10.86
C ASP A 226 -3.21 -22.56 -9.41
N PRO A 227 -2.15 -22.94 -8.67
CA PRO A 227 -1.93 -22.46 -7.31
C PRO A 227 -1.91 -20.93 -7.22
N LEU A 228 -2.62 -20.37 -6.24
CA LEU A 228 -2.70 -18.91 -6.05
C LEU A 228 -1.33 -18.30 -5.71
N ILE A 229 -0.61 -18.93 -4.80
CA ILE A 229 0.71 -18.47 -4.34
C ILE A 229 1.78 -19.36 -4.99
N ILE A 230 2.71 -18.72 -5.70
CA ILE A 230 3.95 -19.35 -6.18
C ILE A 230 5.08 -18.50 -5.62
N VAL A 231 5.87 -19.07 -4.71
CA VAL A 231 7.03 -18.40 -4.12
C VAL A 231 8.12 -18.29 -5.19
N GLY A 232 8.65 -17.08 -5.42
CA GLY A 232 9.66 -16.81 -6.46
C GLY A 232 9.12 -16.26 -7.79
N GLY A 233 7.91 -15.68 -7.83
CA GLY A 233 7.29 -15.16 -9.06
C GLY A 233 8.22 -14.32 -9.96
N ASP A 234 7.97 -14.44 -11.28
CA ASP A 234 8.77 -13.96 -12.43
C ASP A 234 10.11 -14.68 -12.68
N GLU A 235 10.32 -15.88 -12.13
CA GLU A 235 11.35 -16.77 -12.68
C GLU A 235 10.87 -17.38 -13.99
N GLU A 236 11.44 -16.94 -15.12
CA GLU A 236 11.41 -17.69 -16.38
C GLU A 236 11.88 -19.11 -16.07
N ARG A 237 10.94 -20.06 -15.98
CA ARG A 237 11.28 -21.47 -16.00
C ARG A 237 11.73 -21.78 -17.43
N VAL A 238 13.02 -21.58 -17.68
CA VAL A 238 13.70 -22.16 -18.84
C VAL A 238 13.71 -23.67 -18.61
N GLY A 239 12.71 -24.34 -19.15
CA GLY A 239 12.69 -25.80 -19.34
C GLY A 239 13.59 -26.18 -20.51
#